data_AF-A0A1Y6EAV5-F1
#
_entry.id   AF-A0A1Y6EAV5-F1
#
_cell.length_a   1.000
_cell.length_b   1.000
_cell.length_c   1.000
_cell.angle_alpha   90.00
_cell.angle_beta   90.00
_cell.angle_gamma   90.00
#
_symmetry.space_group_name_H-M   'P 1'
#
loop_
_entity.id
_entity.type
_entity.pdbx_description
1 polymer ?
#
loop_
_entity_poly.entity_id
_entity_poly.type
_entity_poly.pdbx_seq_one_letter_code
_entity_poly.pdbx_strand_id
1 'polypeptide(L)'
;MPYAPHETVSDAIKRAGLPKDHDIHWSAARKEEVVRAVRDKLISFDEARWRYLLSKSEFESWAEQVDRRERRKQAVPMRKRPLVLEDA
;
A
#
# COMPACT_ATOMS: atom_id res chain seq x y z
N MET A 1 9.04 12.71 17.04
CA MET A 1 9.33 12.78 15.60
C MET A 1 9.74 11.38 15.14
N PRO A 2 9.04 10.74 14.20
CA PRO A 2 9.29 9.34 13.90
C PRO A 2 10.32 9.22 12.76
N TYR A 3 11.58 9.54 13.01
CA TYR A 3 12.68 9.09 12.15
C TYR A 3 13.88 8.68 13.01
N ALA A 4 14.47 7.52 12.70
CA ALA A 4 15.72 7.10 13.29
C ALA A 4 16.84 8.07 12.85
N PRO A 5 17.82 8.40 13.70
CA PRO A 5 18.78 9.51 13.48
C PRO A 5 19.65 9.43 12.21
N HIS A 6 19.61 8.33 11.46
CA HIS A 6 20.43 8.11 10.26
C HIS A 6 19.65 7.45 9.11
N GLU A 7 18.32 7.28 9.21
CA GLU A 7 17.52 6.76 8.10
C GLU A 7 17.08 7.93 7.23
N THR A 8 17.61 7.99 6.00
CA THR A 8 17.13 8.97 5.02
C THR A 8 15.75 8.56 4.54
N VAL A 9 14.92 9.53 4.14
CA VAL A 9 13.62 9.28 3.47
C VAL A 9 13.79 8.29 2.31
N SER A 10 14.92 8.33 1.61
CA SER A 10 15.26 7.40 0.53
C SER A 10 15.43 5.95 0.97
N ASP A 11 15.90 5.68 2.19
CA ASP A 11 16.02 4.31 2.74
C ASP A 11 14.67 3.78 3.21
N ALA A 12 13.85 4.62 3.85
CA ALA A 12 12.46 4.30 4.17
C ALA A 12 11.65 3.95 2.92
N ILE A 13 11.84 4.71 1.83
CA ILE A 13 11.22 4.48 0.52
C ILE A 13 11.67 3.15 -0.10
N LYS A 14 12.98 2.85 -0.09
CA LYS A 14 13.50 1.56 -0.57
C LYS A 14 12.92 0.39 0.22
N ARG A 15 12.86 0.51 1.55
CA ARG A 15 12.33 -0.52 2.44
C ARG A 15 10.84 -0.76 2.23
N ALA A 16 10.07 0.27 1.90
CA ALA A 16 8.64 0.17 1.64
C ALA A 16 8.25 -0.10 0.18
N GLY A 17 9.23 -0.27 -0.72
CA GLY A 17 8.97 -0.50 -2.15
C GLY A 17 8.37 0.71 -2.87
N LEU A 18 8.43 1.90 -2.27
CA LEU A 18 7.80 3.09 -2.82
C LEU A 18 8.46 3.53 -4.13
N PRO A 19 7.69 4.01 -5.12
CA PRO A 19 8.28 4.50 -6.34
C PRO A 19 9.17 5.73 -6.11
N LYS A 20 10.24 5.86 -6.89
CA LYS A 20 11.16 7.00 -6.75
C LYS A 20 10.57 8.30 -7.28
N ASP A 21 9.84 8.22 -8.38
CA ASP A 21 9.34 9.34 -9.17
C ASP A 21 7.84 9.19 -9.50
N HIS A 22 7.22 10.29 -9.92
CA HIS A 22 5.81 10.36 -10.29
C HIS A 22 5.52 9.87 -11.72
N ASP A 23 6.51 9.94 -12.61
CA ASP A 23 6.41 9.58 -14.04
C ASP A 23 6.52 8.08 -14.25
N ILE A 24 5.50 7.36 -13.76
CA ILE A 24 5.43 5.91 -13.84
C ILE A 24 4.01 5.45 -14.11
N HIS A 25 3.90 4.21 -14.59
CA HIS A 25 2.62 3.54 -14.62
C HIS A 25 2.14 3.19 -13.19
N TRP A 26 1.12 3.91 -12.73
CA TRP A 26 0.45 3.69 -11.45
C TRP A 26 -0.43 2.44 -11.47
N SER A 27 0.21 1.29 -11.28
CA SER A 27 -0.48 0.03 -11.04
C SER A 27 -1.20 0.07 -9.70
N ALA A 28 -2.24 -0.74 -9.55
CA ALA A 28 -3.00 -0.77 -8.31
C ALA A 28 -2.19 -1.25 -7.09
N ALA A 29 -1.11 -2.02 -7.30
CA ALA A 29 -0.18 -2.38 -6.23
C ALA A 29 0.64 -1.16 -5.76
N ARG A 30 1.14 -0.33 -6.69
CA ARG A 30 1.90 0.89 -6.33
C ARG A 30 1.03 1.92 -5.60
N LYS A 31 -0.22 2.06 -6.04
CA LYS A 31 -1.20 2.90 -5.35
C LYS A 31 -1.42 2.41 -3.91
N GLU A 32 -1.50 1.09 -3.72
CA GLU A 32 -1.63 0.46 -2.41
C GLU A 32 -0.41 0.71 -1.52
N GLU A 33 0.81 0.58 -2.05
CA GLU A 33 2.05 0.87 -1.33
C GLU A 33 2.11 2.33 -0.86
N VAL A 34 1.79 3.30 -1.72
CA VAL A 34 1.76 4.73 -1.34
C VAL A 34 0.71 5.00 -0.25
N VAL A 35 -0.51 4.48 -0.42
CA VAL A 35 -1.57 4.66 0.58
C VAL A 35 -1.19 4.04 1.93
N ARG A 36 -0.60 2.83 1.92
CA ARG A 36 -0.12 2.17 3.14
C ARG A 36 1.00 2.97 3.81
N ALA A 37 2.00 3.42 3.05
CA ALA A 37 3.09 4.22 3.60
C ALA A 37 2.60 5.53 4.27
N VAL A 38 1.60 6.20 3.70
CA VAL A 38 0.99 7.39 4.32
C VAL A 38 0.22 7.01 5.60
N ARG A 39 -0.54 5.90 5.58
CA ARG A 39 -1.30 5.40 6.76
C ARG A 39 -0.37 4.96 7.90
N ASP A 40 0.73 4.31 7.55
CA ASP A 40 1.78 3.83 8.47
C ASP A 40 2.70 4.97 8.94
N LYS A 41 2.44 6.21 8.49
CA LYS A 41 3.21 7.43 8.81
C LYS A 41 4.68 7.33 8.40
N LEU A 42 4.99 6.51 7.41
CA LEU A 42 6.33 6.39 6.84
C LEU A 42 6.70 7.62 6.00
N ILE A 43 5.71 8.14 5.26
CA ILE A 43 5.76 9.43 4.58
C ILE A 43 4.55 10.24 4.99
N SER A 44 4.67 11.57 4.99
CA SER A 44 3.52 12.43 5.24
C SER A 44 2.61 12.51 4.01
N PHE A 45 1.34 12.86 4.23
CA PHE A 45 0.41 13.09 3.12
C PHE A 45 0.87 14.24 2.21
N ASP A 46 1.43 15.31 2.79
CA ASP A 46 1.92 16.45 2.01
C ASP A 46 3.15 16.08 1.17
N GLU A 47 4.04 15.26 1.73
CA GLU A 47 5.17 14.69 1.00
C GLU A 47 4.73 13.78 -0.15
N ALA A 48 3.71 12.93 0.04
CA ALA A 48 3.16 12.13 -1.04
C ALA A 48 2.59 13.02 -2.17
N ARG A 49 1.94 14.13 -1.83
CA ARG A 49 1.42 15.09 -2.80
C ARG A 49 2.53 15.78 -3.60
N TRP A 50 3.58 16.24 -2.93
CA TRP A 50 4.68 16.94 -3.62
C TRP A 50 5.54 15.98 -4.44
N ARG A 51 5.78 14.76 -3.93
CA ARG A 51 6.63 13.77 -4.59
C ARG A 51 5.98 13.11 -5.79
N TYR A 52 4.68 12.82 -5.69
CA TYR A 52 3.93 12.12 -6.74
C TYR A 52 2.97 13.03 -7.52
N LEU A 53 3.00 14.35 -7.25
CA LEU A 53 2.11 15.34 -7.84
C LEU A 53 0.61 15.01 -7.67
N LEU A 54 0.28 14.37 -6.54
CA LEU A 54 -1.08 13.91 -6.25
C LEU A 54 -1.95 15.05 -5.72
N SER A 55 -3.19 15.10 -6.20
CA SER A 55 -4.24 15.88 -5.54
C SER A 55 -4.81 15.12 -4.35
N LYS A 56 -5.47 15.84 -3.43
CA LYS A 56 -6.17 15.22 -2.30
C LYS A 56 -7.22 14.23 -2.76
N SER A 57 -8.05 14.63 -3.72
CA SER A 57 -9.11 13.79 -4.28
C SER A 57 -8.56 12.53 -4.95
N GLU A 58 -7.41 12.63 -5.61
CA GLU A 58 -6.76 11.48 -6.24
C GLU A 58 -6.27 10.47 -5.20
N PHE A 59 -5.64 10.94 -4.12
CA PHE A 59 -5.24 10.09 -3.01
C PHE A 59 -6.45 9.44 -2.33
N GLU A 60 -7.53 10.17 -2.09
CA GLU A 60 -8.77 9.62 -1.52
C GLU A 60 -9.36 8.52 -2.41
N SER A 61 -9.37 8.70 -3.73
CA SER A 61 -9.78 7.66 -4.69
C SER A 61 -8.90 6.42 -4.61
N TRP A 62 -7.60 6.57 -4.40
CA TRP A 62 -6.70 5.43 -4.23
C TRP A 62 -6.97 4.73 -2.90
N ALA A 63 -7.16 5.48 -1.81
CA ALA A 63 -7.48 4.94 -0.50
C ALA A 63 -8.77 4.09 -0.51
N GLU A 64 -9.82 4.57 -1.19
CA GLU A 64 -11.06 3.81 -1.35
C GLU A 64 -10.88 2.53 -2.17
N GLN A 65 -10.10 2.58 -3.25
CA GLN A 65 -9.77 1.41 -4.06
C GLN A 65 -8.98 0.36 -3.25
N VAL A 66 -8.06 0.82 -2.41
CA VAL A 66 -7.29 -0.03 -1.50
C VAL A 66 -8.21 -0.67 -0.47
N ASP A 67 -9.07 0.09 0.20
CA ASP A 67 -10.00 -0.45 1.20
C ASP A 67 -10.93 -1.51 0.59
N ARG A 68 -11.40 -1.30 -0.63
CA ARG A 68 -12.20 -2.28 -1.38
C ARG A 68 -11.42 -3.57 -1.65
N ARG A 69 -10.13 -3.47 -2.00
CA ARG A 69 -9.26 -4.62 -2.23
C ARG A 69 -8.95 -5.38 -0.95
N GLU A 70 -8.65 -4.67 0.14
CA GLU A 70 -8.40 -5.28 1.44
C GLU A 70 -9.63 -6.04 1.95
N ARG A 71 -10.82 -5.44 1.84
CA ARG A 71 -12.08 -6.13 2.15
C ARG A 71 -12.26 -7.39 1.30
N ARG A 72 -11.93 -7.34 0.00
CA ARG A 72 -12.01 -8.52 -0.89
C ARG A 72 -11.02 -9.61 -0.50
N LYS A 73 -9.79 -9.25 -0.09
CA LYS A 73 -8.79 -10.21 0.42
C LYS A 73 -9.27 -10.89 1.71
N GLN A 74 -9.85 -10.12 2.63
CA GLN A 74 -10.42 -10.65 3.88
C GLN A 74 -11.67 -11.51 3.65
N ALA A 75 -12.48 -11.18 2.65
CA ALA A 75 -13.69 -11.92 2.28
C ALA A 75 -13.42 -13.23 1.50
N VAL A 76 -12.15 -13.62 1.32
CA VAL A 76 -11.78 -14.99 0.91
C VAL A 76 -11.38 -15.78 2.17
N PRO A 77 -12.34 -16.28 2.98
CA PRO A 77 -12.00 -17.28 3.97
C PRO A 77 -11.69 -18.60 3.26
N MET A 78 -10.73 -19.32 3.84
CA MET A 78 -10.25 -20.64 3.44
C MET A 78 -11.33 -21.56 2.84
N ARG A 79 -11.31 -21.81 1.52
CA ARG A 79 -11.73 -23.12 1.01
C ARG A 79 -10.64 -24.10 1.44
N LYS A 80 -10.71 -24.59 2.69
CA LYS A 80 -9.93 -25.76 3.09
C LYS A 80 -10.37 -26.94 2.19
N ARG A 81 -9.35 -27.68 1.77
CA ARG A 81 -9.29 -28.82 0.84
C ARG A 81 -10.43 -29.84 1.05
N PRO A 82 -10.91 -30.54 0.00
CA PRO A 82 -11.97 -31.54 0.16
C PRO A 82 -11.53 -32.63 1.14
N LEU A 83 -12.44 -33.01 2.05
CA LEU A 83 -12.38 -34.26 2.80
C LEU A 83 -12.50 -35.39 1.78
N VAL A 84 -11.38 -36.01 1.42
CA VAL A 84 -11.37 -37.22 0.60
C VAL A 84 -10.69 -38.34 1.39
N LEU A 85 -11.43 -39.45 1.50
CA LEU A 85 -11.10 -40.79 1.99
C LEU A 85 -10.75 -40.98 3.47
N GLU A 86 -11.61 -41.74 4.16
CA GLU A 86 -11.18 -42.93 4.91
C GLU A 86 -12.26 -44.00 4.72
N ASP A 87 -11.90 -45.04 3.96
CA ASP A 87 -12.66 -46.28 3.76
C ASP A 87 -12.94 -46.99 5.09
N ALA A 88 -14.18 -47.44 5.29
CA ALA A 88 -14.60 -48.35 6.35
C ALA A 88 -15.53 -49.43 5.79
#